data_AF-A0A8J7JC14-F1
#
_entry.id   AF-A0A8J7JC14-F1
#
_cell.length_a   1.000
_cell.length_b   1.000
_cell.length_c   1.000
_cell.angle_alpha   90.00
_cell.angle_beta   90.00
_cell.angle_gamma   90.00
#
_symmetry.space_group_name_H-M   'P 1'
#
loop_
_entity.id
_entity.type
_entity.pdbx_description
1 polymer ?
#
loop_
_entity_poly.entity_id
_entity_poly.type
_entity_poly.pdbx_seq_one_letter_code
_entity_poly.pdbx_strand_id
1 'polypeptide(L)' 'MSESSGLSFGKLYAVLYIFTTGAVAINLFMLGLMGQAIGLPALTPVTALLLSVPLGFPANWLVTRWVRGLMDEADRTN' A
#
# COMPACT_ATOMS: atom_id res chain seq x y z
N MET A 1 9.44 30.73 -14.22
CA MET A 1 9.32 29.47 -14.99
C MET A 1 8.83 28.43 -14.02
N SER A 2 7.58 27.98 -14.16
CA SER A 2 6.94 27.07 -13.19
C SER A 2 7.57 25.69 -13.29
N GLU A 3 8.23 25.21 -12.24
CA GLU A 3 8.49 23.78 -12.08
C GLU A 3 7.60 23.26 -10.94
N SER A 4 6.36 22.91 -11.27
CA SER A 4 5.60 21.95 -10.46
C SER A 4 6.18 20.55 -10.74
N SER A 5 7.41 20.31 -10.30
CA SER A 5 8.05 19.00 -10.45
C SER A 5 7.45 18.07 -9.40
N GLY A 6 6.29 17.49 -9.71
CA GLY A 6 5.66 16.47 -8.87
C GLY A 6 6.68 15.37 -8.52
N LEU A 7 6.54 14.75 -7.34
CA LEU A 7 7.43 13.67 -6.89
C LEU A 7 7.68 12.66 -8.02
N SER A 8 8.90 12.18 -8.22
CA SER A 8 9.11 11.10 -9.21
C SER A 8 8.43 9.81 -8.75
N PHE A 9 8.10 8.90 -9.67
CA PHE A 9 7.42 7.63 -9.33
C PHE A 9 8.15 6.87 -8.22
N GLY A 10 9.49 6.79 -8.26
CA GLY A 10 10.28 6.12 -7.23
C GLY A 10 10.20 6.79 -5.86
N LYS A 11 10.22 8.14 -5.80
CA LYS A 11 10.05 8.87 -4.54
C LYS A 11 8.63 8.72 -3.98
N LEU A 12 7.62 8.81 -4.85
CA LEU A 12 6.22 8.59 -4.47
C LEU A 12 6.02 7.15 -3.97
N TYR A 13 6.58 6.17 -4.67
CA TYR A 13 6.57 4.76 -4.27
C TYR A 13 7.19 4.58 -2.89
N ALA A 14 8.37 5.13 -2.64
CA ALA A 14 9.04 5.00 -1.34
C ALA A 14 8.23 5.61 -0.19
N VAL A 15 7.64 6.80 -0.41
CA VAL A 15 6.78 7.45 0.59
C VAL A 15 5.52 6.63 0.84
N LEU A 16 4.86 6.14 -0.21
CA LEU A 16 3.62 5.35 -0.07
C LEU A 16 3.87 3.95 0.48
N TYR A 17 5.08 3.40 0.33
CA TYR A 17 5.39 2.02 0.71
C TYR A 17 5.16 1.76 2.20
N ILE A 18 5.55 2.69 3.09
CA ILE A 18 5.35 2.49 4.53
C ILE A 18 3.87 2.44 4.90
N PHE A 19 3.05 3.32 4.31
CA PHE A 19 1.61 3.36 4.54
C PHE A 19 0.91 2.15 3.94
N THR A 20 1.24 1.80 2.70
CA THR A 20 0.63 0.66 2.01
C THR A 20 1.00 -0.65 2.70
N THR A 21 2.26 -0.83 3.10
CA THR A 21 2.70 -2.01 3.84
C THR A 21 2.00 -2.12 5.20
N GLY A 22 1.82 -1.00 5.92
CA GLY A 22 1.06 -0.98 7.17
C GLY A 22 -0.42 -1.37 6.97
N ALA A 23 -1.07 -0.85 5.92
CA ALA A 23 -2.43 -1.22 5.57
C ALA A 23 -2.55 -2.72 5.23
N VAL A 24 -1.59 -3.25 4.46
CA VAL A 24 -1.52 -4.68 4.15
C VAL A 24 -1.36 -5.51 5.42
N ALA A 25 -0.50 -5.11 6.36
CA ALA A 25 -0.30 -5.82 7.64
C ALA A 25 -1.59 -5.93 8.45
N ILE A 26 -2.30 -4.80 8.62
CA ILE A 26 -3.56 -4.75 9.38
C ILE A 26 -4.61 -5.62 8.69
N ASN A 27 -4.76 -5.51 7.37
CA ASN A 27 -5.73 -6.29 6.62
C ASN A 27 -5.43 -7.80 6.66
N LEU A 28 -4.15 -8.19 6.58
CA LEU A 28 -3.75 -9.60 6.72
C LEU A 28 -4.07 -10.15 8.10
N PHE A 29 -3.77 -9.38 9.15
CA PHE A 29 -4.06 -9.79 10.52
C PHE A 29 -5.57 -9.94 10.74
N MET A 30 -6.37 -8.95 10.32
CA MET A 30 -7.83 -9.00 10.41
C MET A 30 -8.40 -10.16 9.60
N LEU A 31 -7.89 -10.42 8.39
CA LEU A 31 -8.28 -11.58 7.59
C LEU A 31 -7.96 -12.90 8.31
N GLY A 32 -6.81 -12.98 8.98
CA GLY A 32 -6.45 -14.13 9.81
C GLY A 32 -7.40 -14.35 10.99
N LEU A 33 -7.86 -13.27 11.64
CA LEU A 33 -8.89 -13.34 12.67
C LEU A 33 -10.24 -13.79 12.11
N MET A 34 -10.64 -13.29 10.94
CA MET A 34 -11.87 -13.74 10.26
C MET A 34 -11.80 -15.22 9.87
N GLY A 35 -10.61 -15.70 9.46
CA GLY A 35 -10.37 -17.11 9.15
C GLY A 35 -10.68 -18.06 10.32
N GLN A 36 -10.63 -17.57 11.57
CA GLN A 36 -11.06 -18.35 12.74
C GLN A 36 -12.51 -18.84 12.61
N ALA A 37 -13.38 -18.06 11.98
CA ALA A 37 -14.80 -18.40 11.83
C ALA A 37 -15.04 -19.69 11.02
N ILE A 38 -14.07 -20.09 10.18
CA ILE A 38 -14.14 -21.30 9.36
C ILE A 38 -13.11 -22.37 9.79
N GLY A 39 -12.54 -22.24 11.00
CA GLY A 39 -11.64 -23.23 11.58
C GLY A 39 -10.17 -23.14 11.14
N LEU A 40 -9.75 -22.07 10.46
CA LEU A 40 -8.32 -21.81 10.22
C LEU A 40 -7.61 -21.44 11.53
N PRO A 41 -6.27 -21.58 11.64
CA PRO A 41 -5.51 -21.07 12.78
C PRO A 41 -5.33 -19.55 12.73
N ALA A 42 -5.14 -18.92 13.90
CA ALA A 42 -5.05 -17.47 14.00
C ALA A 42 -3.69 -16.99 13.45
N LEU A 43 -3.72 -15.98 12.58
CA LEU A 43 -2.49 -15.36 12.08
C LEU A 43 -1.87 -14.50 13.18
N THR A 44 -0.61 -14.75 13.55
CA THR A 44 0.05 -13.94 14.57
C THR A 44 0.36 -12.52 14.04
N PRO A 45 0.40 -11.49 14.90
CA PRO A 45 0.76 -10.14 14.47
C PRO A 45 2.14 -10.07 13.79
N VAL A 46 3.11 -10.85 14.28
CA VAL A 46 4.46 -10.91 13.72
C VAL A 46 4.44 -11.55 12.33
N THR A 47 3.69 -12.64 12.14
CA THR A 47 3.53 -13.28 10.82
C THR A 47 2.87 -12.32 9.83
N ALA A 48 1.83 -11.59 10.24
CA ALA A 48 1.16 -10.60 9.40
C ALA A 48 2.13 -9.50 8.95
N LEU A 49 2.98 -9.01 9.85
CA LEU A 49 4.01 -8.00 9.53
C LEU A 49 5.08 -8.54 8.59
N LEU A 50 5.53 -9.77 8.79
CA LEU A 50 6.53 -10.40 7.91
C LEU A 50 5.97 -10.63 6.51
N LEU A 51 4.72 -11.06 6.39
CA LEU A 51 4.04 -11.25 5.11
C LEU A 51 3.70 -9.91 4.43
N SER A 52 3.43 -8.86 5.20
CA SER A 52 3.10 -7.56 4.62
C SER A 52 4.28 -6.91 3.91
N VAL A 53 5.53 -7.20 4.30
CA VAL A 53 6.72 -6.66 3.61
C VAL A 53 6.75 -7.08 2.13
N PRO A 54 6.81 -8.37 1.77
CA PRO A 54 6.79 -8.79 0.36
C PRO A 54 5.46 -8.46 -0.34
N LEU A 55 4.32 -8.58 0.34
CA LEU A 55 3.01 -8.23 -0.24
C LEU A 55 2.80 -6.72 -0.42
N GLY A 56 3.52 -5.91 0.35
CA GLY A 56 3.51 -4.47 0.29
C GLY A 56 4.07 -3.96 -1.03
N PHE A 57 5.01 -4.67 -1.68
CA PHE A 57 5.55 -4.25 -2.98
C PHE A 57 4.50 -4.21 -4.10
N PRO A 58 3.79 -5.32 -4.43
CA PRO A 58 2.77 -5.28 -5.48
C PRO A 58 1.59 -4.39 -5.10
N ALA A 59 1.18 -4.36 -3.82
CA ALA A 59 0.13 -3.46 -3.35
C ALA A 59 0.53 -1.98 -3.54
N ASN A 60 1.75 -1.61 -3.13
CA ASN A 60 2.25 -0.24 -3.24
C ASN A 60 2.46 0.18 -4.69
N TRP A 61 2.81 -0.73 -5.59
CA TRP A 61 2.89 -0.44 -7.02
C TRP A 61 1.53 -0.02 -7.58
N LEU A 62 0.47 -0.77 -7.25
CA LEU A 62 -0.90 -0.42 -7.65
C LEU A 62 -1.35 0.92 -7.08
N VAL A 63 -1.10 1.16 -5.79
CA VAL A 63 -1.45 2.41 -5.11
C VAL A 63 -0.67 3.59 -5.71
N THR A 64 0.64 3.43 -5.93
CA THR A 64 1.48 4.48 -6.54
C THR A 64 1.01 4.81 -7.94
N ARG A 65 0.67 3.80 -8.76
CA ARG A 65 0.13 4.00 -10.11
C ARG A 65 -1.20 4.75 -10.08
N TRP A 66 -2.09 4.40 -9.15
CA TRP A 66 -3.38 5.08 -8.98
C TRP A 66 -3.21 6.53 -8.53
N VAL A 67 -2.41 6.78 -7.49
CA VAL A 67 -2.13 8.14 -7.00
C VAL A 67 -1.46 8.99 -8.08
N ARG A 68 -0.52 8.44 -8.86
CA ARG A 68 0.06 9.14 -10.02
C ARG A 68 -1.04 9.57 -11.00
N GLY A 69 -1.94 8.66 -11.38
CA GLY A 69 -3.04 8.99 -12.27
C GLY A 69 -3.94 10.11 -11.74
N LEU A 70 -4.18 10.16 -10.43
CA LEU A 70 -4.93 11.25 -9.80
C LEU A 70 -4.18 12.59 -9.83
N MET A 71 -2.87 12.58 -9.62
CA MET A 71 -2.03 13.78 -9.74
C MET A 71 -2.05 14.29 -11.18
N ASP A 72 -1.85 13.40 -12.15
CA ASP A 72 -1.84 13.76 -13.57
C ASP A 72 -3.20 14.33 -14.03
N GLU A 73 -4.31 13.88 -13.43
CA GLU A 73 -5.64 14.44 -13.70
C GLU A 73 -5.84 15.82 -13.08
N ALA A 74 -5.42 16.01 -11.82
CA ALA A 74 -5.50 17.30 -11.13
C ALA A 74 -4.70 18.39 -11.87
N ASP A 75 -3.55 18.03 -12.43
CA ASP A 75 -2.67 18.92 -13.20
C ASP A 75 -3.29 19.31 -14.56
N ARG A 76 -4.18 18.50 -15.14
CA ARG A 76 -4.91 18.87 -16.39
C ARG A 76 -6.10 19.78 -16.14
N THR A 77 -6.70 19.68 -14.95
CA THR A 77 -7.91 20.45 -14.58
C THR A 77 -7.61 21.83 -13.99
N ASN A 78 -6.34 22.17 -13.74
CA ASN A 78 -5.88 23.52 -13.38
C ASN A 78 -5.39 24.27 -14.63
#